data_AF-A0A8J8FIW5-F1
#
_entry.id   AF-A0A8J8FIW5-F1
#
_cell.length_a   1.000
_cell.length_b   1.000
_cell.length_c   1.000
_cell.angle_alpha   90.00
_cell.angle_beta   90.00
_cell.angle_gamma   90.00
#
_symmetry.space_group_name_H-M   'P 1'
#
loop_
_entity.id
_entity.type
_entity.pdbx_description
1 polymer ?
#
loop_
_entity_poly.entity_id
_entity_poly.type
_entity_poly.pdbx_seq_one_letter_code
_entity_poly.pdbx_strand_id
1 'polypeptide(L)'
;MYNQPTSLETIFEKVEDYRKTTIELVTLKAIDKTADIVSSLAITIILFIVFASVALLVSIGLAIWLGTLTGALYNGFFIMAGVYMLIGLVVYIFRKEWIKTSVSNSLIVSMLKSNKE
;
A
#
# COMPACT_ATOMS: atom_id res chain seq x y z
N MET A 1 55.82 3.69 -39.23
CA MET A 1 55.17 4.01 -37.95
C MET A 1 53.69 3.68 -38.08
N TYR A 2 53.22 2.59 -37.49
CA TYR A 2 51.81 2.19 -37.50
C TYR A 2 51.21 2.58 -36.15
N ASN A 3 50.36 3.59 -36.13
CA ASN A 3 49.71 4.13 -34.94
C ASN A 3 48.45 3.29 -34.66
N GLN A 4 48.54 2.32 -33.75
CA GLN A 4 47.38 1.57 -33.26
C GLN A 4 46.54 2.52 -32.40
N PRO A 5 45.25 2.75 -32.68
CA PRO A 5 44.39 3.44 -31.73
C PRO A 5 44.33 2.61 -30.45
N THR A 6 44.64 3.28 -29.35
CA THR A 6 44.73 2.76 -27.99
C THR A 6 43.50 1.92 -27.63
N SER A 7 43.72 0.64 -27.32
CA SER A 7 42.69 -0.32 -26.87
C SER A 7 41.86 0.17 -25.68
N LEU A 8 42.35 1.16 -24.95
CA LEU A 8 41.66 1.81 -23.84
C LEU A 8 40.52 2.74 -24.28
N GLU A 9 40.67 3.47 -25.40
CA GLU A 9 39.60 4.36 -25.90
C GLU A 9 38.39 3.56 -26.37
N THR A 10 38.63 2.45 -27.08
CA THR A 10 37.55 1.59 -27.60
C THR A 10 36.79 0.86 -26.48
N ILE A 11 37.47 0.55 -25.37
CA ILE A 11 36.82 -0.01 -24.17
C ILE A 11 36.06 1.09 -23.41
N PHE A 12 36.61 2.31 -23.29
CA PHE A 12 35.93 3.44 -22.65
C PHE A 12 34.64 3.81 -23.40
N GLU A 13 34.69 3.89 -24.72
CA GLU A 13 33.57 4.25 -25.58
C GLU A 13 32.44 3.20 -25.48
N LYS A 14 32.77 1.90 -25.49
CA LYS A 14 31.79 0.84 -25.20
C LYS A 14 31.25 0.92 -23.78
N VAL A 15 32.08 1.16 -22.77
CA VAL A 15 31.59 1.27 -21.38
C VAL A 15 30.66 2.46 -21.21
N GLU A 16 30.90 3.56 -21.92
CA GLU A 16 30.04 4.74 -21.91
C GLU A 16 28.69 4.48 -22.57
N ASP A 17 28.67 3.83 -23.73
CA ASP A 17 27.42 3.43 -24.41
C ASP A 17 26.61 2.42 -23.59
N TYR A 18 27.26 1.42 -23.00
CA TYR A 18 26.59 0.44 -22.13
C TYR A 18 26.05 1.10 -20.85
N ARG A 19 26.75 2.10 -20.29
CA ARG A 19 26.24 2.89 -19.16
C ARG A 19 25.05 3.74 -19.57
N LYS A 20 25.10 4.39 -20.73
CA LYS A 20 23.97 5.17 -21.27
C LYS A 20 22.73 4.32 -21.42
N THR A 21 22.84 3.16 -22.07
CA THR A 21 21.72 2.23 -22.26
C THR A 21 21.23 1.68 -20.92
N THR A 22 22.12 1.35 -19.98
CA THR A 22 21.72 0.85 -18.65
C THR A 22 20.99 1.92 -17.84
N ILE A 23 21.46 3.17 -17.87
CA ILE A 23 20.82 4.30 -17.17
C ILE A 23 19.45 4.61 -17.78
N GLU A 24 19.35 4.58 -19.11
CA GLU A 24 18.08 4.80 -19.82
C GLU A 24 17.07 3.69 -19.51
N LEU A 25 17.50 2.42 -19.50
CA LEU A 25 16.67 1.29 -19.12
C LEU A 25 16.22 1.36 -17.66
N VAL A 26 17.10 1.74 -16.73
CA VAL A 26 16.75 1.92 -15.31
C VAL A 26 15.76 3.06 -15.13
N THR A 27 15.97 4.18 -15.85
CA THR A 27 15.07 5.34 -15.82
C THR A 27 13.69 4.97 -16.35
N LEU A 28 13.62 4.29 -17.50
CA LEU A 28 12.38 3.87 -18.12
C LEU A 28 11.62 2.88 -17.23
N LYS A 29 12.33 1.89 -16.67
CA LYS A 29 11.75 0.90 -15.73
C LYS A 29 11.31 1.53 -14.41
N ALA A 30 12.02 2.55 -13.92
CA ALA A 30 11.63 3.30 -12.73
C ALA A 30 10.35 4.11 -12.98
N ILE A 31 10.23 4.78 -14.13
CA ILE A 31 9.03 5.53 -14.51
C ILE A 31 7.83 4.59 -14.63
N ASP A 32 7.98 3.49 -15.36
CA ASP A 32 6.92 2.48 -15.55
C ASP A 32 6.45 1.88 -14.22
N LYS A 33 7.40 1.44 -13.38
CA LYS A 33 7.09 0.91 -12.03
C LYS A 33 6.41 1.95 -11.15
N THR A 34 6.85 3.20 -11.20
CA THR A 34 6.28 4.30 -10.40
C THR A 34 4.87 4.63 -10.90
N ALA A 35 4.66 4.65 -12.21
CA ALA A 35 3.35 4.86 -12.81
C ALA A 35 2.36 3.76 -12.43
N ASP A 36 2.78 2.50 -12.45
CA ASP A 36 1.95 1.36 -12.00
C ASP A 36 1.60 1.45 -10.52
N ILE A 37 2.58 1.77 -9.67
CA ILE A 37 2.36 1.93 -8.22
C ILE A 37 1.38 3.08 -7.96
N VAL A 38 1.59 4.24 -8.58
CA VAL A 38 0.71 5.40 -8.43
C VAL A 38 -0.70 5.11 -8.95
N SER A 39 -0.82 4.43 -10.09
CA SER A 39 -2.12 4.06 -10.67
C SER A 39 -2.88 3.08 -9.78
N SER A 40 -2.20 2.07 -9.24
CA SER A 40 -2.81 1.11 -8.31
C SER A 40 -3.21 1.76 -6.98
N LEU A 41 -2.39 2.66 -6.44
CA LEU A 41 -2.70 3.45 -5.24
C LEU A 41 -3.89 4.37 -5.46
N ALA A 42 -3.95 5.06 -6.60
CA ALA A 42 -5.06 5.96 -6.93
C ALA A 42 -6.40 5.19 -6.92
N ILE A 43 -6.46 4.05 -7.60
CA ILE A 43 -7.67 3.19 -7.60
C ILE A 43 -7.99 2.71 -6.19
N THR A 44 -6.98 2.28 -5.42
CA THR A 44 -7.17 1.81 -4.03
C THR A 44 -7.74 2.92 -3.14
N ILE A 45 -7.21 4.15 -3.24
CA ILE A 45 -7.67 5.30 -2.46
C ILE A 45 -9.11 5.66 -2.84
N ILE A 46 -9.43 5.68 -4.14
CA ILE A 46 -10.79 5.98 -4.61
C ILE A 46 -11.78 4.94 -4.06
N LEU A 47 -11.46 3.65 -4.16
CA LEU A 47 -12.30 2.58 -3.61
C LEU A 47 -12.45 2.70 -2.09
N PHE A 48 -11.37 3.03 -1.38
CA PHE A 48 -11.39 3.24 0.06
C PHE A 48 -12.31 4.40 0.43
N ILE A 49 -12.24 5.54 -0.28
CA ILE A 49 -13.11 6.69 -0.05
C ILE A 49 -14.58 6.34 -0.30
N VAL A 50 -14.89 5.63 -1.39
CA VAL A 50 -16.25 5.20 -1.71
C VAL A 50 -16.78 4.29 -0.61
N PHE A 51 -16.00 3.28 -0.23
CA PHE A 51 -16.39 2.33 0.82
C PHE A 51 -16.58 3.02 2.17
N ALA A 52 -15.67 3.92 2.55
CA ALA A 52 -15.79 4.72 3.76
C ALA A 52 -17.05 5.60 3.74
N SER A 53 -17.38 6.20 2.60
CA SER A 53 -18.59 7.03 2.45
C SER A 53 -19.87 6.20 2.64
N VAL A 54 -19.94 5.02 2.02
CA VAL A 54 -21.07 4.10 2.21
C VAL A 54 -21.18 3.66 3.68
N ALA A 55 -20.05 3.26 4.29
CA ALA A 55 -20.01 2.86 5.69
C ALA A 55 -20.47 3.98 6.65
N LEU A 56 -20.10 5.23 6.37
CA LEU A 56 -20.57 6.39 7.13
C LEU A 56 -22.08 6.57 7.01
N LEU A 57 -22.63 6.51 5.79
CA LEU A 57 -24.08 6.62 5.57
C LEU A 57 -24.86 5.51 6.28
N VAL A 58 -24.37 4.27 6.20
CA VAL A 58 -24.96 3.13 6.91
C VAL A 58 -24.90 3.35 8.43
N SER A 59 -23.77 3.84 8.95
CA SER A 59 -23.61 4.12 10.38
C SER A 59 -24.59 5.18 10.88
N ILE A 60 -24.77 6.26 10.10
CA ILE A 60 -25.74 7.32 10.41
C ILE A 60 -27.18 6.78 10.33
N GLY A 61 -27.50 6.00 9.30
CA GLY A 61 -28.81 5.37 9.13
C GLY A 61 -29.15 4.44 10.29
N LEU A 62 -28.21 3.61 10.73
CA LEU A 62 -28.37 2.73 11.89
C LEU A 62 -28.55 3.52 13.19
N ALA A 63 -27.78 4.60 13.39
CA ALA A 63 -27.92 5.46 14.57
C ALA A 63 -29.30 6.12 14.64
N ILE A 64 -29.82 6.61 13.50
CA ILE A 64 -31.17 7.21 13.43
C ILE A 64 -32.24 6.13 13.64
N TRP A 65 -32.11 4.96 13.01
CA TRP A 65 -33.07 3.86 13.15
C TRP A 65 -33.15 3.32 14.58
N LEU A 66 -32.01 3.16 15.26
CA LEU A 66 -31.97 2.81 16.69
C LEU A 66 -32.52 3.93 17.57
N GLY A 67 -32.24 5.19 17.21
CA GLY A 67 -32.74 6.38 17.88
C GLY A 67 -34.26 6.54 17.80
N THR A 68 -34.87 6.21 16.66
CA THR A 68 -36.33 6.24 16.50
C THR A 68 -37.01 5.10 17.26
N LEU A 69 -36.40 3.91 17.33
CA LEU A 69 -36.95 2.78 18.09
C LEU A 69 -36.97 3.05 19.61
N THR A 70 -35.97 3.79 20.10
CA THR A 70 -35.84 4.18 21.51
C THR A 70 -36.54 5.51 21.85
N GLY A 71 -37.25 6.12 20.89
CA GLY A 71 -38.03 7.35 21.05
C GLY A 71 -37.20 8.64 21.20
N ALA A 72 -35.87 8.55 21.23
CA ALA A 72 -34.97 9.70 21.32
C ALA A 72 -33.65 9.43 20.59
N LEU A 73 -33.24 10.35 19.72
CA LEU A 73 -31.97 10.28 18.97
C LEU A 73 -30.74 10.07 19.87
N TYR A 74 -30.75 10.63 21.09
CA TYR A 74 -29.65 10.48 22.06
C TYR A 74 -29.40 9.00 22.42
N ASN A 75 -30.46 8.21 22.57
CA ASN A 75 -30.36 6.79 22.92
C ASN A 75 -29.76 5.96 21.79
N GLY A 76 -30.09 6.30 20.53
CA GLY A 76 -29.49 5.67 19.35
C GLY A 76 -27.97 5.85 19.30
N PHE A 77 -27.48 7.06 19.58
CA PHE A 77 -26.04 7.31 19.68
C PHE A 77 -25.37 6.59 20.84
N PHE A 78 -26.04 6.47 22.00
CA PHE A 78 -25.50 5.77 23.17
C PHE A 78 -25.34 4.27 22.92
N ILE A 79 -26.33 3.63 22.27
CA ILE A 79 -26.26 2.23 21.86
C ILE A 79 -25.14 2.03 20.82
N MET A 80 -25.06 2.90 19.81
CA MET A 80 -24.00 2.84 18.81
C MET A 80 -22.60 3.00 19.42
N ALA A 81 -22.43 3.89 20.41
CA ALA A 81 -21.18 4.03 21.15
C ALA A 81 -20.79 2.72 21.86
N GLY A 82 -21.75 2.04 22.48
CA GLY A 82 -21.53 0.70 23.07
C GLY A 82 -21.14 -0.35 22.04
N VAL A 83 -21.78 -0.36 20.87
CA VAL A 83 -21.45 -1.26 19.75
C VAL A 83 -20.03 -0.99 19.24
N TYR A 84 -19.65 0.27 19.02
CA TYR A 84 -18.29 0.61 18.60
C TYR A 84 -17.24 0.26 19.67
N MET A 85 -17.57 0.41 20.95
CA MET A 85 -16.71 -0.01 22.05
C MET A 85 -16.49 -1.52 22.08
N LEU A 86 -17.54 -2.32 21.85
CA LEU A 86 -17.45 -3.77 21.73
C LEU A 86 -16.62 -4.19 20.51
N ILE A 87 -16.85 -3.58 19.34
CA ILE A 87 -16.04 -3.83 18.14
C ILE A 87 -14.57 -3.50 18.40
N GLY A 88 -14.29 -2.35 19.04
CA GLY A 88 -12.94 -1.95 19.41
C GLY A 88 -12.26 -2.94 20.36
N LEU A 89 -13.00 -3.48 21.33
CA LEU A 89 -12.51 -4.51 22.24
C LEU A 89 -12.20 -5.83 21.52
N VAL A 90 -13.10 -6.27 20.62
CA VAL A 90 -12.88 -7.44 19.77
C VAL A 90 -11.61 -7.25 18.95
N VAL A 91 -11.47 -6.12 18.24
CA VAL A 91 -10.26 -5.82 17.46
C VAL A 91 -9.02 -5.79 18.36
N TYR A 92 -9.09 -5.25 19.57
CA TYR A 92 -7.96 -5.23 20.50
C TYR A 92 -7.49 -6.64 20.91
N ILE A 93 -8.42 -7.58 21.04
CA ILE A 93 -8.11 -8.99 21.35
C ILE A 93 -7.52 -9.69 20.11
N PHE A 94 -8.17 -9.56 18.95
CA PHE A 94 -7.73 -10.20 17.69
C PHE A 94 -6.48 -9.56 17.07
N ARG A 95 -6.13 -8.33 17.48
CA ARG A 95 -4.90 -7.60 17.11
C ARG A 95 -3.67 -8.49 17.17
N LYS A 96 -3.54 -9.32 18.21
CA LYS A 96 -2.37 -10.17 18.41
C LYS A 96 -2.25 -11.26 17.34
N GLU A 97 -3.36 -11.81 16.85
CA GLU A 97 -3.35 -12.86 15.83
C GLU A 97 -3.21 -12.29 14.41
N TRP A 98 -3.91 -11.19 14.10
CA TRP A 98 -3.94 -10.63 12.74
C TRP A 98 -2.67 -9.84 12.37
N ILE A 99 -2.20 -8.94 13.25
CA ILE A 99 -1.04 -8.08 12.95
C ILE A 99 0.28 -8.84 13.07
N LYS A 100 0.42 -9.71 14.08
CA LYS A 100 1.70 -10.34 14.37
C LYS A 100 2.04 -11.45 13.36
N THR A 101 1.05 -12.16 12.82
CA THR A 101 1.30 -13.32 11.94
C THR A 101 1.45 -12.91 10.48
N SER A 102 0.65 -11.96 9.98
CA SER A 102 0.67 -11.59 8.56
C SER A 102 1.85 -10.68 8.18
N VAL A 103 2.20 -9.73 9.06
CA VAL A 103 3.32 -8.79 8.84
C VAL A 103 4.67 -9.49 9.02
N SER A 104 4.84 -10.30 10.07
CA SER A 104 6.11 -11.00 10.30
C SER A 104 6.40 -12.03 9.20
N ASN A 105 5.41 -12.77 8.70
CA ASN A 105 5.68 -13.77 7.67
C ASN A 105 6.05 -13.11 6.33
N SER A 106 5.45 -11.97 5.99
CA SER A 106 5.79 -11.21 4.78
C SER A 106 7.19 -10.57 4.86
N LEU A 107 7.60 -10.09 6.03
CA LEU A 107 8.95 -9.57 6.27
C LEU A 107 10.02 -10.67 6.22
N ILE A 108 9.75 -11.82 6.84
CA ILE A 108 10.69 -12.96 6.84
C ILE A 108 10.89 -13.52 5.42
N VAL A 109 9.81 -13.67 4.63
CA VAL A 109 9.91 -14.13 3.24
C VAL A 109 10.66 -13.12 2.36
N SER A 110 10.44 -11.82 2.57
CA SER A 110 11.15 -10.77 1.81
C SER A 110 12.65 -10.74 2.12
N MET A 111 13.05 -10.99 3.38
CA MET A 111 14.46 -11.08 3.77
C MET A 111 15.13 -12.39 3.30
N LEU A 112 14.45 -13.53 3.38
CA LEU A 112 14.98 -14.82 2.91
C LEU A 112 15.16 -14.89 1.39
N LYS A 113 14.35 -14.15 0.62
CA LYS A 113 14.49 -14.07 -0.83
C LYS A 113 15.69 -13.22 -1.26
N SER A 114 16.14 -12.28 -0.43
CA SER A 114 17.29 -11.41 -0.72
C SER A 114 18.66 -12.07 -0.51
N ASN A 115 18.74 -13.25 0.12
CA ASN A 115 19.98 -13.99 0.39
C ASN A 115 20.16 -15.22 -0.53
N LYS A 116 19.49 -15.22 -1.68
CA LYS A 116 19.57 -16.30 -2.69
C LYS A 116 19.86 -15.80 -4.10
N GLU A 117 20.28 -14.55 -4.26
CA GLU A 117 20.97 -14.09 -5.47
C GLU A 117 22.44 -13.87 -5.19
#